data_AF-A0A6J5VVG1-F1
#
_entry.id   AF-A0A6J5VVG1-F1
#
_cell.length_a   1.000
_cell.length_b   1.000
_cell.length_c   1.000
_cell.angle_alpha   90.00
_cell.angle_beta   90.00
_cell.angle_gamma   90.00
#
_symmetry.space_group_name_H-M   'P 1'
#
loop_
_entity.id
_entity.type
_entity.pdbx_description
1 polymer ?
#
loop_
_entity_poly.entity_id
_entity_poly.type
_entity_poly.pdbx_seq_one_letter_code
_entity_poly.pdbx_strand_id
1 'polypeptide(L)'
;MLDTWILAVPTTLHGNLWGTKQTEEKAYYYVTLNGISIGDQDVPLPDGIFSMISDGEGGFVIDSGTTYTMLRSEAYDVFVTALQKAMCLLQRRDPMEWFEQCFEGSFADLDSAGPDVTFLFYGVQVMLTKQTTYIEVEQGLWCLAIIRSSEKLSTFGNIQQRNYFVGYDLEQGVVSFAPVDCATF
;
A
#
# COMPACT_ATOMS: atom_id res chain seq x y z
N MET A 1 -13.05 -22.21 13.97
CA MET A 1 -12.56 -20.90 14.45
C MET A 1 -13.20 -19.88 13.54
N LEU A 2 -13.78 -18.83 14.11
CA LEU A 2 -14.69 -17.94 13.39
C LEU A 2 -13.99 -17.30 12.18
N ASP A 3 -14.62 -17.43 11.00
CA ASP A 3 -14.23 -16.83 9.73
C ASP A 3 -14.36 -15.30 9.83
N THR A 4 -13.38 -14.64 10.44
CA THR A 4 -13.34 -13.17 10.50
C THR A 4 -12.70 -12.63 9.23
N TRP A 5 -13.41 -12.74 8.11
CA TRP A 5 -13.21 -11.81 7.00
C TRP A 5 -13.57 -10.42 7.52
N ILE A 6 -12.59 -9.52 7.58
CA ILE A 6 -12.86 -8.11 7.89
C ILE A 6 -13.30 -7.43 6.60
N LEU A 7 -14.26 -6.53 6.75
CA LEU A 7 -15.22 -6.05 5.77
C LEU A 7 -14.65 -5.66 4.38
N ALA A 8 -15.53 -5.85 3.41
CA ALA A 8 -15.47 -5.52 2.00
C ALA A 8 -15.08 -4.06 1.68
N VAL A 9 -14.15 -3.88 0.74
CA VAL A 9 -13.90 -2.62 0.05
C VAL A 9 -14.65 -2.64 -1.28
N PRO A 10 -15.66 -1.78 -1.50
CA PRO A 10 -16.34 -1.68 -2.78
C PRO A 10 -15.36 -1.26 -3.88
N THR A 11 -15.41 -1.95 -5.02
CA THR A 11 -14.65 -1.61 -6.23
C THR A 11 -15.38 -0.59 -7.11
N THR A 12 -16.47 0.01 -6.62
CA THR A 12 -17.36 0.90 -7.39
C THR A 12 -17.57 2.25 -6.73
N LEU A 13 -17.51 3.34 -7.52
CA LEU A 13 -18.12 4.63 -7.19
C LEU A 13 -19.33 4.88 -8.10
N HIS A 14 -20.34 5.55 -7.52
CA HIS A 14 -21.69 5.72 -8.06
C HIS A 14 -21.75 6.20 -9.51
N GLY A 15 -22.57 5.50 -10.30
CA GLY A 15 -22.98 5.92 -11.64
C GLY A 15 -23.58 4.75 -12.39
N ASN A 16 -24.90 4.78 -12.59
CA ASN A 16 -25.66 3.74 -13.28
C ASN A 16 -25.16 3.52 -14.72
N LEU A 17 -24.19 2.63 -14.92
CA LEU A 17 -23.86 2.05 -16.22
C LEU A 17 -23.44 0.60 -16.00
N TRP A 18 -24.43 -0.30 -16.02
CA TRP A 18 -24.20 -1.72 -16.26
C TRP A 18 -23.64 -1.85 -17.68
N GLY A 19 -22.31 -1.94 -17.78
CA GLY A 19 -21.63 -2.09 -19.05
C GLY A 19 -20.20 -1.58 -18.97
N THR A 20 -19.25 -2.47 -18.72
CA THR A 20 -17.85 -2.23 -19.05
C THR A 20 -17.77 -1.92 -20.54
N LYS A 21 -17.53 -0.66 -20.91
CA LYS A 21 -16.91 -0.40 -22.21
C LYS A 21 -15.46 -0.85 -22.05
N GLN A 22 -15.19 -2.08 -22.47
CA GLN A 22 -13.83 -2.60 -22.59
C GLN A 22 -13.05 -1.63 -23.48
N THR A 23 -12.12 -0.89 -22.91
CA THR A 23 -10.88 -0.59 -23.62
C THR A 23 -10.00 -1.81 -23.37
N GLU A 24 -9.54 -2.47 -24.43
CA GLU A 24 -8.89 -3.80 -24.39
C GLU A 24 -7.66 -3.90 -23.48
N GLU A 25 -7.16 -2.82 -22.88
CA GLU A 25 -5.80 -2.82 -22.35
C GLU A 25 -5.66 -3.00 -20.84
N LYS A 26 -6.59 -2.57 -19.97
CA LYS A 26 -6.36 -2.61 -18.50
C LYS A 26 -7.62 -2.78 -17.65
N ALA A 27 -7.88 -4.01 -17.18
CA ALA A 27 -8.85 -4.28 -16.12
C ALA A 27 -8.14 -4.19 -14.76
N TYR A 28 -8.41 -3.13 -14.00
CA TYR A 28 -7.86 -2.94 -12.65
C TYR A 28 -8.91 -3.16 -11.56
N TYR A 29 -8.48 -3.67 -10.41
CA TYR A 29 -9.29 -3.73 -9.20
C TYR A 29 -9.11 -2.44 -8.40
N TYR A 30 -9.93 -1.43 -8.71
CA TYR A 30 -9.95 -0.18 -7.98
C TYR A 30 -10.51 -0.37 -6.58
N VAL A 31 -9.91 0.32 -5.61
CA VAL A 31 -10.37 0.36 -4.22
C VAL A 31 -10.29 1.78 -3.69
N THR A 32 -11.13 2.10 -2.72
CA THR A 32 -11.07 3.40 -2.06
C THR A 32 -10.08 3.35 -0.90
N LEU A 33 -8.94 4.06 -1.04
CA LEU A 33 -8.02 4.35 0.05
C LEU A 33 -8.35 5.73 0.63
N ASN A 34 -8.79 5.77 1.88
CA ASN A 34 -9.16 7.01 2.57
C ASN A 34 -7.93 7.73 3.15
N GLY A 35 -6.88 6.97 3.51
CA GLY A 35 -5.69 7.55 4.12
C GLY A 35 -4.60 6.52 4.38
N ILE A 36 -3.49 7.01 4.91
CA ILE A 36 -2.35 6.22 5.38
C ILE A 36 -1.97 6.76 6.75
N SER A 37 -1.71 5.89 7.72
CA SER A 37 -1.22 6.27 9.04
C SER A 37 0.20 5.74 9.25
N ILE A 38 1.01 6.52 9.97
CA ILE A 38 2.37 6.17 10.41
C ILE A 38 2.37 6.24 11.94
N GLY A 39 2.51 5.08 12.59
CA GLY A 39 2.16 4.93 14.00
C GLY A 39 0.72 5.36 14.26
N ASP A 40 0.52 6.22 15.26
CA ASP A 40 -0.80 6.74 15.63
C ASP A 40 -1.18 8.04 14.90
N GLN A 41 -0.45 8.44 13.86
CA GLN A 41 -0.65 9.71 13.16
C GLN A 41 -1.03 9.50 11.70
N ASP A 42 -2.13 10.12 11.27
CA ASP A 42 -2.52 10.14 9.88
C ASP A 42 -1.59 11.04 9.04
N VAL A 43 -1.19 10.54 7.87
CA VAL A 43 -0.41 11.30 6.90
C VAL A 43 -1.32 12.37 6.28
N PRO A 44 -0.90 13.65 6.23
CA PRO A 44 -1.70 14.73 5.68
C PRO A 44 -1.70 14.70 4.15
N LEU A 45 -2.40 13.71 3.58
CA LEU A 45 -2.52 13.50 2.15
C LEU A 45 -3.35 14.61 1.49
N PRO A 46 -3.01 15.05 0.27
CA PRO A 46 -3.86 15.99 -0.46
C PRO A 46 -5.26 15.42 -0.70
N ASP A 47 -6.28 16.26 -0.58
CA ASP A 47 -7.67 15.87 -0.80
C ASP A 47 -7.85 15.24 -2.19
N GLY A 48 -8.49 14.07 -2.24
CA GLY A 48 -8.77 13.36 -3.49
C GLY A 48 -7.54 12.83 -4.22
N ILE A 49 -6.35 12.78 -3.61
CA ILE A 49 -5.11 12.33 -4.28
C ILE A 49 -5.20 10.92 -4.89
N PHE A 50 -6.03 10.07 -4.28
CA PHE A 50 -6.30 8.69 -4.71
C PHE A 50 -7.64 8.51 -5.44
N SER A 51 -8.30 9.59 -5.82
CA SER A 51 -9.53 9.52 -6.63
C SER A 51 -9.19 9.24 -8.10
N MET A 52 -10.10 8.54 -8.79
CA MET A 52 -10.03 8.43 -10.25
C MET A 52 -10.27 9.80 -10.89
N ILE A 53 -9.46 10.16 -11.87
CA ILE A 53 -9.55 11.44 -12.60
C ILE A 53 -10.38 11.26 -13.87
N SER A 54 -10.11 10.17 -14.60
CA SER A 54 -10.86 9.71 -15.76
C SER A 54 -10.72 8.19 -15.89
N ASP A 55 -11.44 7.57 -16.81
CA ASP A 55 -11.33 6.13 -17.08
C ASP A 55 -9.85 5.74 -17.31
N GLY A 56 -9.29 4.94 -16.40
CA GLY A 56 -7.91 4.48 -16.48
C GLY A 56 -6.83 5.45 -15.97
N GLU A 57 -7.17 6.65 -15.47
CA GLU A 57 -6.22 7.60 -14.87
C GLU A 57 -6.53 7.89 -13.39
N GLY A 58 -5.47 7.97 -12.59
CA GLY A 58 -5.60 8.18 -11.15
C GLY A 58 -6.19 6.96 -10.45
N GLY A 59 -6.72 7.15 -9.25
CA GLY A 59 -7.25 6.05 -8.45
C GLY A 59 -6.19 5.30 -7.65
N PHE A 60 -6.66 4.28 -6.94
CA PHE A 60 -5.85 3.35 -6.16
C PHE A 60 -6.30 1.94 -6.48
N VAL A 61 -5.37 1.06 -6.85
CA VAL A 61 -5.68 -0.31 -7.28
C VAL A 61 -4.95 -1.33 -6.43
N ILE A 62 -5.47 -2.56 -6.38
CA ILE A 62 -4.77 -3.71 -5.80
C ILE A 62 -4.22 -4.54 -6.96
N ASP A 63 -2.92 -4.79 -6.96
CA ASP A 63 -2.25 -5.51 -8.03
C ASP A 63 -1.13 -6.41 -7.49
N SER A 64 -1.39 -7.71 -7.44
CA SER A 64 -0.39 -8.72 -7.05
C SER A 64 0.72 -8.90 -8.08
N GLY A 65 0.57 -8.37 -9.31
CA GLY A 65 1.58 -8.38 -10.38
C GLY A 65 2.61 -7.25 -10.26
N THR A 66 2.36 -6.26 -9.41
CA THR A 66 3.31 -5.18 -9.09
C THR A 66 4.05 -5.54 -7.80
N THR A 67 5.39 -5.56 -7.80
CA THR A 67 6.19 -5.99 -6.64
C THR A 67 5.94 -5.16 -5.38
N TYR A 68 6.12 -3.84 -5.47
CA TYR A 68 6.03 -2.91 -4.34
C TYR A 68 4.82 -2.01 -4.49
N THR A 69 4.22 -1.59 -3.38
CA THR A 69 3.22 -0.52 -3.41
C THR A 69 3.83 0.74 -4.03
N MET A 70 3.11 1.33 -4.98
CA MET A 70 3.49 2.56 -5.67
C MET A 70 2.51 3.66 -5.29
N LEU A 71 3.00 4.75 -4.70
CA LEU A 71 2.17 5.91 -4.39
C LEU A 71 2.39 7.00 -5.41
N ARG A 72 1.31 7.63 -5.88
CA ARG A 72 1.36 8.85 -6.68
C ARG A 72 2.31 9.86 -6.02
N SER A 73 3.12 10.54 -6.84
CA SER A 73 4.28 11.31 -6.38
C SER A 73 3.97 12.30 -5.25
N GLU A 74 2.88 13.06 -5.34
CA GLU A 74 2.49 14.03 -4.31
C GLU A 74 2.10 13.35 -2.98
N ALA A 75 1.48 12.17 -3.04
CA ALA A 75 1.18 11.36 -1.84
C ALA A 75 2.47 10.75 -1.25
N TYR A 76 3.38 10.30 -2.11
CA TYR A 76 4.66 9.73 -1.70
C TYR A 76 5.51 10.76 -0.95
N ASP A 77 5.57 12.01 -1.43
CA ASP A 77 6.36 13.08 -0.80
C ASP A 77 5.94 13.36 0.64
N VAL A 78 4.63 13.49 0.87
CA VAL A 78 4.11 13.72 2.22
C VAL A 78 4.24 12.48 3.10
N PHE A 79 4.10 11.28 2.51
CA PHE A 79 4.30 10.00 3.20
C PHE A 79 5.75 9.85 3.69
N VAL A 80 6.75 10.02 2.82
CA VAL A 80 8.16 9.88 3.23
C VAL A 80 8.59 10.96 4.22
N THR A 81 8.06 12.18 4.08
CA THR A 81 8.29 13.26 5.05
C THR A 81 7.77 12.89 6.44
N ALA A 82 6.57 12.30 6.52
CA ALA A 82 6.01 11.83 7.78
C ALA A 82 6.79 10.62 8.32
N LEU A 83 7.18 9.68 7.45
CA LEU A 83 7.94 8.48 7.81
C LEU A 83 9.30 8.84 8.41
N GLN A 84 10.04 9.73 7.76
CA GLN A 84 11.35 10.18 8.24
C GLN A 84 11.27 10.86 9.61
N LYS A 85 10.20 11.62 9.88
CA LYS A 85 9.99 12.25 11.19
C LYS A 85 9.71 11.23 12.30
N ALA A 86 9.08 10.12 11.95
CA ALA A 86 8.75 9.05 12.89
C ALA A 86 9.86 7.98 13.01
N MET A 87 10.82 7.97 12.10
CA MET A 87 11.91 6.99 12.05
C MET A 87 13.09 7.42 12.93
N CYS A 88 13.54 6.53 13.81
CA CYS A 88 14.66 6.76 14.72
C CYS A 88 15.93 5.98 14.31
N LEU A 89 16.16 5.78 13.02
CA LEU A 89 17.34 5.11 12.47
C LEU A 89 18.15 6.03 11.57
N LEU A 90 19.44 5.75 11.44
CA LEU A 90 20.33 6.51 10.56
C LEU A 90 19.95 6.27 9.10
N GLN A 91 19.59 7.34 8.40
CA GLN A 91 19.30 7.26 6.97
C GLN A 91 20.59 7.05 6.18
N ARG A 92 20.56 6.12 5.22
CA ARG A 92 21.62 5.92 4.23
C ARG A 92 21.01 5.82 2.83
N ARG A 93 21.77 6.25 1.81
CA ARG A 93 21.40 6.07 0.41
C ARG A 93 21.56 4.62 -0.02
N ASP A 94 20.59 4.13 -0.78
CA ASP A 94 20.74 2.89 -1.55
C ASP A 94 21.88 3.02 -2.57
N PRO A 95 22.91 2.15 -2.55
CA PRO A 95 23.98 2.16 -3.53
C PRO A 95 23.51 2.00 -4.98
N MET A 96 22.38 1.33 -5.20
CA MET A 96 21.81 1.09 -6.54
C MET A 96 20.77 2.15 -6.94
N GLU A 97 20.43 3.06 -6.03
CA GLU A 97 19.44 4.14 -6.23
C GLU A 97 18.06 3.64 -6.71
N TRP A 98 17.68 2.41 -6.34
CA TRP A 98 16.34 1.87 -6.58
C TRP A 98 15.34 2.32 -5.53
N PHE A 99 15.81 2.58 -4.31
CA PHE A 99 14.97 3.01 -3.19
C PHE A 99 15.38 4.41 -2.69
N GLU A 100 14.39 5.30 -2.54
CA GLU A 100 14.61 6.67 -2.07
C GLU A 100 14.86 6.74 -0.55
N GLN A 101 14.35 5.78 0.22
CA GLN A 101 14.38 5.78 1.68
C GLN A 101 14.99 4.49 2.20
N CYS A 102 16.18 4.55 2.81
CA CYS A 102 16.81 3.41 3.48
C CYS A 102 17.45 3.82 4.80
N PHE A 103 17.56 2.84 5.69
CA PHE A 103 18.00 3.01 7.07
C PHE A 103 19.00 1.93 7.46
N GLU A 104 20.05 2.32 8.17
CA GLU A 104 21.04 1.41 8.72
C GLU A 104 20.54 0.80 10.03
N GLY A 105 20.79 -0.51 10.20
CA GLY A 105 20.50 -1.21 11.44
C GLY A 105 20.30 -2.70 11.24
N SER A 106 20.30 -3.44 12.34
CA SER A 106 19.80 -4.82 12.34
C SER A 106 18.28 -4.84 12.17
N PHE A 107 17.72 -6.01 11.85
CA PHE A 107 16.26 -6.16 11.85
C PHE A 107 15.64 -5.84 13.22
N ALA A 108 16.35 -6.15 14.33
CA ALA A 108 15.86 -5.83 15.67
C ALA A 108 15.80 -4.31 15.92
N ASP A 109 16.75 -3.54 15.37
CA ASP A 109 16.72 -2.09 15.44
C ASP A 109 15.54 -1.54 14.64
N LEU A 110 15.29 -2.07 13.44
CA LEU A 110 14.13 -1.71 12.61
C LEU A 110 12.80 -2.08 13.27
N ASP A 111 12.72 -3.25 13.89
CA ASP A 111 11.52 -3.72 14.58
C ASP A 111 11.17 -2.82 15.76
N SER A 112 12.17 -2.35 16.51
CA SER A 112 11.97 -1.46 17.63
C SER A 112 11.78 0.02 17.25
N ALA A 113 12.41 0.50 16.19
CA ALA A 113 12.51 1.94 15.89
C ALA A 113 11.73 2.38 14.65
N GLY A 114 11.34 1.43 13.78
CA GLY A 114 10.51 1.71 12.61
C GLY A 114 9.05 1.94 13.03
N PRO A 115 8.36 2.97 12.52
CA PRO A 115 6.94 3.13 12.78
C PRO A 115 6.12 2.04 12.09
N ASP A 116 4.93 1.75 12.61
CA ASP A 116 3.95 0.94 11.88
C ASP A 116 3.34 1.77 10.75
N VAL A 117 3.00 1.11 9.65
CA VAL A 117 2.33 1.75 8.51
C VAL A 117 1.01 1.05 8.27
N THR A 118 -0.07 1.81 8.24
CA THR A 118 -1.42 1.28 8.06
C THR A 118 -2.10 1.96 6.88
N PHE A 119 -2.62 1.16 5.95
CA PHE A 119 -3.46 1.63 4.85
C PHE A 119 -4.92 1.61 5.30
N LEU A 120 -5.57 2.78 5.26
CA LEU A 120 -6.95 2.97 5.69
C LEU A 120 -7.89 2.86 4.48
N PHE A 121 -8.23 1.65 4.07
CA PHE A 121 -9.22 1.44 3.01
C PHE A 121 -10.64 1.73 3.52
N TYR A 122 -11.57 1.93 2.59
CA TYR A 122 -12.99 2.03 2.96
C TYR A 122 -13.45 0.72 3.62
N GLY A 123 -13.82 0.79 4.89
CA GLY A 123 -14.36 -0.34 5.66
C GLY A 123 -13.32 -1.26 6.31
N VAL A 124 -12.03 -1.12 6.00
CA VAL A 124 -10.97 -2.00 6.54
C VAL A 124 -9.62 -1.29 6.64
N GLN A 125 -8.85 -1.64 7.67
CA GLN A 125 -7.48 -1.18 7.84
C GLN A 125 -6.52 -2.34 7.58
N VAL A 126 -5.49 -2.10 6.79
CA VAL A 126 -4.44 -3.07 6.47
C VAL A 126 -3.14 -2.57 7.07
N MET A 127 -2.76 -3.15 8.21
CA MET A 127 -1.50 -2.84 8.89
C MET A 127 -0.38 -3.68 8.32
N LEU A 128 0.72 -3.02 7.94
CA LEU A 128 1.90 -3.68 7.41
C LEU A 128 2.84 -4.10 8.54
N THR A 129 3.36 -5.32 8.45
CA THR A 129 4.51 -5.74 9.26
C THR A 129 5.78 -5.04 8.79
N LYS A 130 6.84 -5.00 9.61
CA LYS A 130 8.14 -4.45 9.20
C LYS A 130 8.70 -5.11 7.94
N GLN A 131 8.52 -6.42 7.80
CA GLN A 131 8.97 -7.20 6.65
C GLN A 131 8.14 -6.96 5.37
N THR A 132 6.93 -6.41 5.51
CA THR A 132 6.09 -5.97 4.38
C THR A 132 6.17 -4.46 4.15
N THR A 133 6.86 -3.71 5.02
CA THR A 133 7.12 -2.27 4.87
C THR A 133 8.52 -2.00 4.35
N TYR A 134 9.50 -2.82 4.74
CA TYR A 134 10.92 -2.65 4.42
C TYR A 134 11.52 -3.93 3.85
N ILE A 135 12.53 -3.79 3.00
CA ILE A 135 13.33 -4.88 2.44
C ILE A 135 14.81 -4.65 2.73
N GLU A 136 15.53 -5.72 3.10
CA GLU A 136 16.98 -5.67 3.23
C GLU A 136 17.62 -5.78 1.85
N VAL A 137 18.26 -4.70 1.38
CA VAL A 137 18.90 -4.66 0.05
C VAL A 137 20.36 -5.09 0.09
N GLU A 138 20.99 -4.93 1.25
CA GLU A 138 22.28 -5.50 1.61
C GLU A 138 22.33 -5.62 3.14
N GLN A 139 23.28 -6.38 3.66
CA GLN A 139 23.37 -6.65 5.10
C GLN A 139 23.34 -5.36 5.93
N GLY A 140 22.30 -5.22 6.76
CA GLY A 140 22.10 -4.08 7.64
C GLY A 140 21.57 -2.82 6.96
N LEU A 141 21.08 -2.89 5.72
CA LEU A 141 20.41 -1.79 5.00
C LEU A 141 18.98 -2.12 4.68
N TRP A 142 18.06 -1.47 5.38
CA TRP A 142 16.63 -1.67 5.21
C TRP A 142 16.01 -0.52 4.44
N CYS A 143 15.51 -0.79 3.25
CA CYS A 143 14.88 0.18 2.36
C CYS A 143 13.37 0.07 2.40
N LEU A 144 12.68 1.21 2.32
CA LEU A 144 11.23 1.28 2.23
C LEU A 144 10.75 0.56 0.96
N ALA A 145 9.94 -0.48 1.13
CA ALA A 145 9.33 -1.27 0.06
C ALA A 145 8.03 -0.64 -0.47
N ILE A 146 7.93 0.69 -0.38
CA ILE A 146 6.89 1.55 -0.96
C ILE A 146 7.64 2.57 -1.78
N ILE A 147 7.29 2.70 -3.06
CA ILE A 147 8.03 3.53 -4.01
C ILE A 147 7.14 4.58 -4.65
N ARG A 148 7.78 5.55 -5.28
CA ARG A 148 7.10 6.59 -6.05
C ARG A 148 6.57 6.02 -7.36
N SER A 149 5.33 6.37 -7.67
CA SER A 149 4.74 6.12 -8.98
C SER A 149 5.17 7.19 -9.98
N SER A 150 5.58 6.77 -11.18
CA SER A 150 5.78 7.65 -12.34
C SER A 150 4.46 8.07 -12.99
N GLU A 151 3.36 7.44 -12.59
CA GLU A 151 2.02 7.67 -13.11
C GLU A 151 1.11 8.30 -12.04
N LYS A 152 -0.07 8.76 -12.46
CA LYS A 152 -1.10 9.24 -11.52
C LYS A 152 -1.75 8.11 -10.74
N LEU A 153 -1.69 6.87 -11.25
CA LEU A 153 -2.23 5.69 -10.60
C LEU A 153 -1.35 5.28 -9.41
N SER A 154 -2.00 4.97 -8.29
CA SER A 154 -1.35 4.33 -7.14
C SER A 154 -1.76 2.86 -7.03
N THR A 155 -0.88 2.03 -6.50
CA THR A 155 -1.04 0.58 -6.50
C THR A 155 -0.64 0.00 -5.15
N PHE A 156 -1.47 -0.90 -4.60
CA PHE A 156 -1.12 -1.78 -3.49
C PHE A 156 -0.45 -3.04 -4.02
N GLY A 157 0.86 -3.16 -3.82
CA GLY A 157 1.69 -4.19 -4.44
C GLY A 157 1.72 -5.53 -3.71
N ASN A 158 2.34 -6.52 -4.33
CA ASN A 158 2.48 -7.89 -3.84
C ASN A 158 3.07 -7.99 -2.44
N ILE A 159 4.16 -7.26 -2.16
CA ILE A 159 4.86 -7.33 -0.87
C ILE A 159 3.93 -6.93 0.27
N GLN A 160 3.15 -5.87 0.08
CA GLN A 160 2.21 -5.35 1.08
C GLN A 160 0.93 -6.18 1.22
N GLN A 161 0.63 -7.04 0.23
CA GLN A 161 -0.48 -8.00 0.30
C GLN A 161 -0.12 -9.27 1.10
N ARG A 162 1.16 -9.51 1.42
CA ARG A 162 1.57 -10.68 2.20
C ARG A 162 1.01 -10.61 3.62
N ASN A 163 0.81 -11.77 4.24
CA ASN A 163 0.14 -11.94 5.53
C ASN A 163 -1.34 -11.52 5.53
N TYR A 164 -1.95 -11.43 4.36
CA TYR A 164 -3.39 -11.28 4.18
C TYR A 164 -3.89 -12.26 3.13
N PHE A 165 -5.02 -12.92 3.40
CA PHE A 165 -5.86 -13.42 2.32
C PHE A 165 -6.56 -12.23 1.66
N VAL A 166 -6.38 -12.10 0.35
CA VAL A 166 -7.04 -11.08 -0.48
C VAL A 166 -8.12 -11.76 -1.32
N GLY A 167 -9.38 -11.49 -1.00
CA GLY A 167 -10.53 -12.07 -1.69
C GLY A 167 -11.14 -11.09 -2.69
N TYR A 168 -11.47 -11.56 -3.89
CA TYR A 168 -12.10 -10.76 -4.96
C TYR A 168 -13.50 -11.32 -5.25
N ASP A 169 -14.53 -10.59 -4.86
CA ASP A 169 -15.92 -10.89 -5.23
C ASP A 169 -16.33 -9.99 -6.39
N LEU A 170 -16.31 -10.55 -7.61
CA LEU A 170 -16.62 -9.82 -8.83
C LEU A 170 -18.11 -9.60 -9.05
N GLU A 171 -18.97 -10.41 -8.42
CA GLU A 171 -20.41 -10.26 -8.52
C GLU A 171 -20.87 -9.08 -7.66
N GLN A 172 -20.29 -8.93 -6.47
CA GLN A 172 -20.58 -7.84 -5.55
C GLN A 172 -19.69 -6.61 -5.75
N GLY A 173 -18.63 -6.73 -6.57
CA GLY A 173 -17.66 -5.65 -6.77
C GLY A 173 -16.96 -5.31 -5.47
N VAL A 174 -16.35 -6.30 -4.83
CA VAL A 174 -15.75 -6.16 -3.49
C VAL A 174 -14.37 -6.81 -3.47
N VAL A 175 -13.41 -6.13 -2.83
CA VAL A 175 -12.15 -6.75 -2.38
C VAL A 175 -12.15 -6.85 -0.85
N SER A 176 -11.71 -7.98 -0.31
CA SER A 176 -11.67 -8.24 1.14
C SER A 176 -10.27 -8.60 1.60
N PHE A 177 -9.96 -8.27 2.85
CA PHE A 177 -8.68 -8.59 3.48
C PHE A 177 -8.93 -9.36 4.78
N ALA A 178 -8.25 -10.49 4.95
CA ALA A 178 -8.24 -11.23 6.21
C ALA A 178 -6.80 -11.52 6.64
N PRO A 179 -6.36 -11.10 7.85
CA PRO A 179 -5.01 -11.38 8.32
C PRO A 179 -4.72 -12.89 8.37
N VAL A 180 -3.50 -13.28 8.01
CA VAL A 180 -3.01 -14.66 8.10
C VAL A 180 -1.50 -14.66 8.38
N ASP A 181 -1.04 -15.61 9.20
CA ASP A 181 0.40 -15.82 9.39
C ASP A 181 0.93 -16.80 8.34
N CYS A 182 1.54 -16.27 7.27
CA CYS A 182 2.08 -17.08 6.18
C CYS A 182 3.31 -17.93 6.58
N ALA A 183 3.91 -17.73 7.75
CA ALA A 183 5.04 -18.53 8.23
C ALA A 183 4.61 -19.84 8.94
N THR A 184 3.31 -20.03 9.13
CA THR A 184 2.76 -21.17 9.90
C THR A 184 2.28 -22.34 9.03
N PHE A 185 2.57 -22.32 7.73
CA PHE A 185 2.20 -23.37 6.76
C PHE A 185 3.33 -24.36 6.47
#